data_AF-A0A6G6BUM0-F1
#
_entry.id   AF-A0A6G6BUM0-F1
#
_cell.length_a   1.000
_cell.length_b   1.000
_cell.length_c   1.000
_cell.angle_alpha   90.00
_cell.angle_beta   90.00
_cell.angle_gamma   90.00
#
_symmetry.space_group_name_H-M   'P 1'
#
loop_
_entity.id
_entity.type
_entity.pdbx_description
1 polymer ?
#
loop_
_entity_poly.entity_id
_entity_poly.type
_entity_poly.pdbx_seq_one_letter_code
_entity_poly.pdbx_strand_id
1 'polypeptide(L)'
;MSVKIRLKRIGKKHRPIYHIVVADSRAPRDGKFIEKLGTYNPHTDPPSTVLKIQKSVSWLMKGAQPTDTVRSIFSKKGVLLKKHLLEGVNKGAFSDEEANQKFHVW
;
A
#
# COMPACT_ATOMS: atom_id res chain seq x y z
N MET A 1 18.03 -9.65 -1.06
CA MET A 1 17.22 -9.35 0.15
C MET A 1 16.22 -8.26 -0.25
N SER A 2 14.92 -8.52 -0.25
CA SER A 2 13.93 -7.52 -0.72
C SER A 2 12.76 -7.40 0.24
N VAL A 3 12.37 -6.16 0.57
CA VAL A 3 11.18 -5.89 1.37
C VAL A 3 9.97 -5.85 0.43
N LYS A 4 8.94 -6.64 0.74
CA LYS A 4 7.71 -6.71 -0.03
C LYS A 4 6.52 -6.21 0.77
N ILE A 5 5.61 -5.54 0.09
CA ILE A 5 4.28 -5.23 0.62
C ILE A 5 3.32 -6.30 0.12
N ARG A 6 2.79 -7.11 1.04
CA ARG A 6 2.02 -8.31 0.72
C ARG A 6 0.79 -8.46 1.59
N LEU A 7 -0.11 -9.36 1.19
CA LEU A 7 -1.29 -9.73 1.96
C LEU A 7 -0.96 -10.88 2.92
N LYS A 8 -1.14 -10.63 4.22
CA LYS A 8 -1.15 -11.66 5.26
C LYS A 8 -2.59 -12.11 5.47
N ARG A 9 -2.87 -13.41 5.35
CA ARG A 9 -4.23 -13.94 5.51
C ARG A 9 -4.56 -14.04 7.00
N ILE A 10 -5.75 -13.59 7.34
CA ILE A 10 -6.38 -13.76 8.65
C ILE A 10 -7.84 -14.18 8.45
N GLY A 11 -8.58 -14.35 9.54
CA GLY A 11 -10.00 -14.71 9.49
C GLY A 11 -10.23 -16.21 9.48
N LYS A 12 -11.45 -16.61 9.13
CA LYS A 12 -11.94 -17.99 9.25
C LYS A 12 -11.85 -18.73 7.92
N LYS A 13 -12.05 -20.04 7.95
CA LYS A 13 -12.31 -20.85 6.75
C LYS A 13 -13.49 -20.23 5.98
N HIS A 14 -13.40 -20.16 4.65
CA HIS A 14 -14.37 -19.53 3.74
C HIS A 14 -14.64 -18.02 3.90
N ARG A 15 -14.07 -17.35 4.90
CA ARG A 15 -14.13 -15.89 5.06
C ARG A 15 -12.74 -15.30 5.38
N PRO A 16 -11.79 -15.36 4.42
CA PRO A 16 -10.49 -14.74 4.57
C PRO A 16 -10.58 -13.21 4.58
N ILE A 17 -9.95 -12.61 5.59
CA ILE A 17 -9.63 -11.19 5.63
C ILE A 17 -8.12 -11.06 5.46
N TYR A 18 -7.64 -9.94 4.95
CA TYR A 18 -6.22 -9.74 4.72
C TYR A 18 -5.69 -8.52 5.45
N HIS A 19 -4.51 -8.66 6.05
CA HIS A 19 -3.72 -7.52 6.48
C HIS A 19 -2.74 -7.15 5.36
N ILE A 20 -2.68 -5.85 5.02
CA ILE A 20 -1.65 -5.32 4.13
C ILE A 20 -0.43 -5.03 5.00
N VAL A 21 0.64 -5.81 4.82
CA VAL A 21 1.84 -5.76 5.68
C VAL A 21 3.10 -5.59 4.86
N VAL A 22 4.09 -4.96 5.50
CA VAL A 22 5.46 -4.88 5.00
C VAL A 22 6.28 -5.97 5.66
N ALA A 23 6.93 -6.84 4.87
CA ALA A 23 7.74 -7.93 5.39
C ALA A 23 8.91 -8.23 4.46
N ASP A 24 9.96 -8.88 4.97
CA ASP A 24 11.00 -9.47 4.11
C ASP A 24 10.35 -10.54 3.22
N SER A 25 10.71 -10.55 1.94
CA SER A 25 10.34 -11.56 0.95
C SER A 25 10.48 -13.01 1.43
N ARG A 26 11.48 -13.32 2.26
CA ARG A 26 11.78 -14.67 2.76
C ARG A 26 10.94 -15.08 3.97
N ALA A 27 10.32 -14.13 4.65
CA ALA A 27 9.50 -14.43 5.82
C ALA A 27 8.26 -15.25 5.41
N PRO A 28 7.80 -16.23 6.20
CA PRO A 28 6.59 -16.98 5.88
C PRO A 28 5.36 -16.06 5.85
N ARG A 29 4.33 -16.41 5.07
CA ARG A 29 3.14 -15.56 4.84
C ARG A 29 2.52 -15.03 6.14
N ASP A 30 2.35 -15.92 7.12
CA ASP A 30 1.69 -15.62 8.39
C ASP A 30 2.68 -15.30 9.53
N GLY A 31 3.97 -15.19 9.22
CA GLY A 31 5.02 -14.93 10.20
C GLY A 31 5.12 -13.47 10.67
N LYS A 32 6.32 -13.15 11.18
CA LYS A 32 6.71 -11.81 11.61
C LYS A 32 6.74 -10.86 10.41
N PHE A 33 6.19 -9.67 10.61
CA PHE A 33 6.21 -8.57 9.66
C PHE A 33 6.79 -7.32 10.34
N ILE A 34 7.20 -6.34 9.54
CA ILE A 34 7.83 -5.10 10.00
C ILE A 34 6.76 -4.11 10.45
N GLU A 35 5.80 -3.80 9.57
CA GLU A 35 4.73 -2.84 9.83
C GLU A 35 3.42 -3.27 9.16
N LYS A 36 2.28 -2.98 9.80
CA LYS A 36 0.94 -3.14 9.23
C LYS A 36 0.47 -1.81 8.63
N LEU A 37 0.26 -1.79 7.31
CA LEU A 37 -0.20 -0.60 6.58
C LEU A 37 -1.73 -0.48 6.54
N GLY A 38 -2.43 -1.61 6.60
CA GLY A 38 -3.88 -1.61 6.46
C GLY A 38 -4.52 -2.99 6.53
N THR A 39 -5.80 -3.02 6.18
CA THR A 39 -6.63 -4.21 6.07
C THR A 39 -7.44 -4.19 4.79
N TYR A 40 -7.64 -5.36 4.22
CA TYR A 40 -8.43 -5.58 3.01
C TYR A 40 -9.43 -6.72 3.27
N ASN A 41 -10.71 -6.42 3.08
CA ASN A 41 -11.80 -7.38 3.19
C ASN A 41 -12.50 -7.53 1.84
N PRO A 42 -12.34 -8.67 1.13
CA PRO A 42 -12.99 -8.90 -0.15
C PRO A 42 -14.46 -9.34 -0.01
N HIS A 43 -14.94 -9.65 1.19
CA HIS A 43 -16.30 -10.17 1.43
C HIS A 43 -17.37 -9.09 1.56
N THR A 44 -17.00 -7.82 1.53
CA THR A 44 -17.96 -6.72 1.48
C THR A 44 -18.13 -6.24 0.04
N ASP A 45 -19.32 -5.77 -0.31
CA ASP A 45 -19.59 -5.12 -1.58
C ASP A 45 -19.94 -3.63 -1.32
N PRO A 46 -19.07 -2.67 -1.69
CA PRO A 46 -17.75 -2.84 -2.31
C PRO A 46 -16.67 -3.36 -1.33
N PRO A 47 -15.52 -3.89 -1.82
CA PRO A 47 -14.44 -4.39 -0.95
C PRO A 47 -13.89 -3.33 0.00
N SER A 48 -14.04 -3.57 1.30
CA SER A 48 -13.63 -2.64 2.34
C SER A 48 -12.12 -2.67 2.48
N THR A 49 -11.50 -1.49 2.30
CA THR A 49 -10.05 -1.32 2.39
C THR A 49 -9.75 -0.13 3.28
N VAL A 50 -9.11 -0.41 4.42
CA VAL A 50 -8.62 0.60 5.34
C VAL A 50 -7.11 0.65 5.20
N LEU A 51 -6.57 1.79 4.76
CA LEU A 51 -5.15 1.92 4.42
C LEU A 51 -4.56 3.22 4.94
N LYS A 52 -3.38 3.14 5.54
CA LYS A 52 -2.56 4.30 5.90
C LYS A 52 -1.78 4.77 4.68
N ILE A 53 -2.33 5.73 3.93
CA ILE A 53 -1.76 6.20 2.65
C ILE A 53 -0.34 6.72 2.83
N GLN A 54 -0.11 7.63 3.78
CA GLN A 54 1.21 8.26 4.01
C GLN A 54 2.31 7.23 4.29
N LYS A 55 2.04 6.25 5.16
CA LYS A 55 2.97 5.16 5.47
C LYS A 55 3.21 4.25 4.27
N SER A 56 2.16 3.97 3.49
CA SER A 56 2.27 3.13 2.30
C SER A 56 3.19 3.78 1.25
N VAL A 57 3.02 5.08 1.02
CA VAL A 57 3.88 5.85 0.11
C VAL A 57 5.32 5.88 0.61
N SER A 58 5.56 6.13 1.89
CA SER A 58 6.94 6.17 2.40
C SER A 58 7.68 4.84 2.26
N TRP A 59 6.99 3.71 2.42
CA TRP A 59 7.57 2.38 2.14
C TRP A 59 7.86 2.15 0.65
N LEU A 60 6.97 2.61 -0.23
CA LEU A 60 7.23 2.56 -1.68
C LEU A 60 8.43 3.41 -2.08
N MET A 61 8.59 4.60 -1.49
CA MET A 61 9.74 5.48 -1.73
C MET A 61 11.06 4.87 -1.23
N LYS A 62 11.00 4.08 -0.14
CA LYS A 62 12.15 3.28 0.36
C LYS A 62 12.48 2.05 -0.51
N GLY A 63 11.75 1.83 -1.60
CA GLY A 63 11.98 0.72 -2.53
C GLY A 63 11.25 -0.58 -2.20
N ALA A 64 10.29 -0.57 -1.27
CA ALA A 64 9.48 -1.76 -1.00
C ALA A 64 8.62 -2.12 -2.23
N GLN A 65 8.62 -3.40 -2.60
CA GLN A 65 7.93 -3.87 -3.80
C GLN A 65 6.55 -4.44 -3.45
N PRO A 66 5.43 -3.88 -3.97
CA PRO A 66 4.10 -4.44 -3.76
C PRO A 66 3.88 -5.69 -4.61
N THR A 67 3.13 -6.67 -4.09
CA THR A 67 2.60 -7.78 -4.90
C THR A 67 1.44 -7.30 -5.78
N ASP A 68 1.09 -8.06 -6.82
CA ASP A 68 0.14 -7.60 -7.86
C ASP A 68 -1.24 -7.18 -7.31
N THR A 69 -1.81 -7.97 -6.40
CA THR A 69 -3.08 -7.61 -5.74
C THR A 69 -2.97 -6.34 -4.90
N VAL A 70 -1.85 -6.17 -4.18
CA VAL A 70 -1.60 -4.95 -3.38
C VAL A 70 -1.41 -3.75 -4.29
N ARG A 71 -0.75 -3.91 -5.43
CA ARG A 71 -0.61 -2.87 -6.45
C ARG A 71 -1.98 -2.42 -6.98
N SER A 72 -2.88 -3.36 -7.27
CA SER A 72 -4.26 -3.04 -7.67
C SER A 72 -5.01 -2.25 -6.59
N ILE A 73 -4.92 -2.69 -5.33
CA ILE A 73 -5.51 -1.96 -4.19
C ILE A 73 -4.91 -0.55 -4.07
N PHE A 74 -3.60 -0.41 -4.20
CA PHE A 74 -2.90 0.88 -4.11
C PHE A 74 -3.25 1.83 -5.24
N SER A 75 -3.46 1.30 -6.45
CA SER A 75 -3.97 2.08 -7.58
C SER A 75 -5.36 2.63 -7.29
N LYS A 76 -6.28 1.78 -6.81
CA LYS A 76 -7.66 2.18 -6.47
C LYS A 76 -7.75 3.17 -5.30
N LYS A 77 -6.75 3.19 -4.43
CA LYS A 77 -6.68 4.09 -3.26
C LYS A 77 -5.78 5.31 -3.45
N GLY A 78 -5.26 5.54 -4.65
CA GLY A 78 -4.46 6.73 -4.97
C GLY A 78 -3.04 6.73 -4.41
N VAL A 79 -2.60 5.62 -3.79
CA VAL A 79 -1.25 5.52 -3.22
C VAL A 79 -0.19 5.62 -4.31
N LEU A 80 -0.43 4.99 -5.47
CA LEU A 80 0.51 5.05 -6.60
C LEU A 80 0.55 6.44 -7.23
N LEU A 81 -0.60 7.12 -7.31
CA LEU A 81 -0.67 8.50 -7.78
C LEU A 81 0.13 9.41 -6.85
N LYS A 82 -0.09 9.31 -5.54
CA LYS A 82 0.67 10.10 -4.56
C LYS A 82 2.18 9.85 -4.64
N LYS A 83 2.59 8.58 -4.81
CA LYS A 83 4.01 8.24 -5.04
C LYS A 83 4.56 8.94 -6.28
N HIS A 84 3.84 8.89 -7.40
CA HIS A 84 4.26 9.54 -8.64
C HIS A 84 4.38 11.06 -8.49
N LEU A 85 3.43 11.69 -7.79
CA LEU A 85 3.48 13.12 -7.50
C LEU A 85 4.73 13.49 -6.68
N LEU A 86 5.03 12.74 -5.61
CA LEU A 86 6.24 12.98 -4.82
C LEU A 86 7.53 12.75 -5.61
N GLU A 87 7.56 11.78 -6.53
CA GLU A 87 8.70 11.60 -7.44
C GLU A 87 8.90 12.81 -8.37
N GLY A 88 7.82 13.48 -8.78
CA GLY A 88 7.88 14.73 -9.54
C GLY A 88 8.41 15.90 -8.71
N VAL A 89 7.99 16.03 -7.46
CA VAL A 89 8.54 17.02 -6.52
C VAL A 89 10.05 16.81 -6.32
N ASN A 90 10.49 15.56 -6.09
CA ASN A 90 11.90 15.23 -5.92
C ASN A 90 12.76 15.55 -7.16
N LYS A 91 12.15 15.61 -8.34
CA LYS A 91 12.81 15.98 -9.60
C LYS A 91 12.76 17.49 -9.89
N GLY A 92 12.13 18.28 -9.02
CA GLY A 92 11.96 19.73 -9.18
C GLY A 92 10.88 20.13 -10.19
N ALA A 93 9.96 19.23 -10.55
CA ALA A 93 8.95 19.52 -11.56
C ALA A 93 7.77 20.37 -11.05
N PHE A 94 7.49 20.35 -9.74
CA PHE A 94 6.44 21.12 -9.07
C PHE A 94 6.67 21.17 -7.54
N SER A 95 5.98 22.10 -6.85
CA SER A 95 6.06 22.25 -5.39
C SER A 95 5.25 21.18 -4.64
N ASP A 96 5.58 20.96 -3.35
CA ASP A 96 4.83 20.04 -2.47
C ASP A 96 3.35 20.42 -2.33
N GLU A 97 3.04 21.72 -2.37
CA GLU A 97 1.68 22.24 -2.27
C GLU A 97 0.85 21.88 -3.51
N GLU A 98 1.42 22.07 -4.70
CA GLU A 98 0.79 21.68 -5.97
C GLU A 98 0.55 20.17 -6.04
N ALA A 99 1.50 19.36 -5.53
CA ALA A 99 1.36 17.92 -5.45
C ALA A 99 0.18 17.51 -4.56
N ASN A 100 0.05 18.15 -3.38
CA ASN A 100 -1.05 17.89 -2.47
C ASN A 100 -2.38 18.32 -3.08
N GLN A 101 -2.45 19.48 -3.75
CA GLN A 101 -3.66 19.95 -4.41
C GLN A 101 -4.12 18.98 -5.51
N LYS A 102 -3.20 18.53 -6.37
CA LYS A 102 -3.48 17.51 -7.40
C LYS A 102 -4.00 16.20 -6.78
N PHE A 103 -3.46 15.80 -5.63
CA PHE A 103 -3.92 14.61 -4.92
C PHE A 103 -5.29 14.80 -4.25
N HIS A 104 -5.63 16.00 -3.77
CA HIS A 104 -6.92 16.29 -3.16
C HIS A 104 -8.08 16.39 -4.16
N VAL A 105 -7.78 16.78 -5.40
CA VAL A 105 -8.76 16.83 -6.50
C VAL A 105 -9.12 15.43 -7.03
N TRP A 106 -8.22 14.46 -6.83
CA TRP A 106 -8.40 13.06 -7.22
C TRP A 106 -9.29 12.29 -6.24
#